data_AF-A0A059X5R5-F1
#
_entry.id   AF-A0A059X5R5-F1
#
_cell.length_a   1.000
_cell.length_b   1.000
_cell.length_c   1.000
_cell.angle_alpha   90.00
_cell.angle_beta   90.00
_cell.angle_gamma   90.00
#
_symmetry.space_group_name_H-M   'P 1'
#
loop_
_entity.id
_entity.type
_entity.pdbx_description
1 polymer ?
#
loop_
_entity_poly.entity_id
_entity_poly.type
_entity_poly.pdbx_seq_one_letter_code
_entity_poly.pdbx_strand_id
1 'polypeptide(L)'
;MQHNNTTDTAIDYPYMPENGRIKYVPAENEFMQAAKKIAASDSLDKAMPNASVVVRDGKIIGQGANGSNYHETHECERVKQNIPTGQGYELCEGCHPKTHSEPKAVADALAKGESLEGATLYLWGHWWCCEPCWKAMLDKG
;
A
#
# COMPACT_ATOMS: atom_id res chain seq x y z
N MET A 1 -0.44 33.62 -22.37
CA MET A 1 -1.48 32.60 -22.58
C MET A 1 -1.49 31.73 -21.34
N GLN A 2 -2.57 31.76 -20.58
CA GLN A 2 -2.73 30.95 -19.36
C GLN A 2 -2.96 29.51 -19.81
N HIS A 3 -2.04 28.60 -19.49
CA HIS A 3 -2.28 27.17 -19.59
C HIS A 3 -2.85 26.69 -18.25
N ASN A 4 -4.15 26.91 -18.04
CA ASN A 4 -4.91 26.12 -17.09
C ASN A 4 -5.32 24.84 -17.81
N ASN A 5 -4.67 23.72 -17.48
CA ASN A 5 -5.17 22.42 -17.90
C ASN A 5 -4.81 21.38 -16.84
N THR A 6 -5.63 21.33 -15.79
CA THR A 6 -5.80 20.14 -14.97
C THR A 6 -7.28 19.84 -14.97
N THR A 7 -7.69 18.99 -15.91
CA THR A 7 -8.94 18.25 -15.78
C THR A 7 -8.77 17.32 -14.58
N ASP A 8 -9.17 17.79 -13.41
CA ASP A 8 -9.32 16.98 -12.20
C ASP A 8 -10.48 16.02 -12.44
N THR A 9 -10.25 14.94 -13.19
CA THR A 9 -11.18 13.81 -13.22
C THR A 9 -11.10 13.18 -11.85
N ALA A 10 -12.09 13.48 -10.99
CA ALA A 10 -12.19 12.89 -9.67
C ALA A 10 -12.16 11.36 -9.80
N ILE A 11 -11.09 10.74 -9.30
CA ILE A 11 -10.98 9.29 -9.23
C ILE A 11 -11.93 8.83 -8.12
N ASP A 12 -12.86 7.96 -8.48
CA ASP A 12 -13.75 7.31 -7.50
C ASP A 12 -12.98 6.18 -6.80
N TYR A 13 -12.48 6.45 -5.61
CA TYR A 13 -11.75 5.47 -4.81
C TYR A 13 -12.74 4.55 -4.09
N PRO A 14 -12.54 3.22 -4.11
CA PRO A 14 -13.44 2.29 -3.40
C PRO A 14 -13.57 2.58 -1.91
N TYR A 15 -12.54 3.20 -1.31
CA TYR A 15 -12.58 3.75 0.04
C TYR A 15 -11.60 4.93 0.15
N MET A 16 -12.04 6.00 0.79
CA MET A 16 -11.21 7.14 1.20
C MET A 16 -11.71 7.64 2.56
N PRO A 17 -10.88 7.67 3.61
CA PRO A 17 -11.29 8.27 4.88
C PRO A 17 -11.41 9.79 4.74
N GLU A 18 -12.22 10.44 5.58
CA GLU A 18 -12.49 11.89 5.52
C GLU A 18 -11.22 12.76 5.45
N ASN A 19 -10.19 12.37 6.21
CA ASN A 19 -8.89 13.04 6.25
C ASN A 19 -7.83 12.39 5.34
N GLY A 20 -8.17 11.31 4.64
CA GLY A 20 -7.26 10.62 3.71
C GLY A 20 -6.99 11.46 2.48
N ARG A 21 -5.72 11.50 2.06
CA ARG A 21 -5.30 12.18 0.84
C ARG A 21 -4.36 11.26 0.06
N ILE A 22 -4.65 11.04 -1.21
CA ILE A 22 -3.74 10.37 -2.15
C ILE A 22 -3.15 11.43 -3.06
N LYS A 23 -1.83 11.41 -3.23
CA LYS A 23 -1.11 12.25 -4.20
C LYS A 23 -0.26 11.35 -5.09
N TYR A 24 -0.33 11.58 -6.40
CA TYR A 24 0.57 10.93 -7.34
C TYR A 24 1.87 11.72 -7.41
N VAL A 25 2.99 11.00 -7.34
CA VAL A 25 4.33 11.55 -7.51
C VAL A 25 4.95 11.01 -8.81
N PRO A 26 5.91 11.71 -9.42
CA PRO A 26 6.67 11.18 -10.55
C PRO A 26 7.30 9.83 -10.20
N ALA A 27 7.44 8.97 -11.20
CA ALA A 27 8.03 7.65 -10.99
C ALA A 27 9.47 7.76 -10.46
N GLU A 28 10.18 8.84 -10.78
CA GLU A 28 11.56 9.14 -10.40
C GLU A 28 11.71 9.62 -8.95
N ASN A 29 10.62 9.87 -8.23
CA ASN A 29 10.67 10.22 -6.82
C ASN A 29 11.47 9.17 -6.04
N GLU A 30 12.41 9.62 -5.20
CA GLU A 30 13.37 8.72 -4.54
C GLU A 30 12.71 7.67 -3.63
N PHE A 31 11.63 8.04 -2.94
CA PHE A 31 10.88 7.14 -2.06
C PHE A 31 10.01 6.17 -2.86
N MET A 32 9.45 6.64 -3.99
CA MET A 32 8.73 5.76 -4.92
C MET A 32 9.68 4.75 -5.59
N GLN A 33 10.90 5.17 -5.94
CA GLN A 33 11.95 4.27 -6.43
C GLN A 33 12.39 3.27 -5.36
N ALA A 34 12.47 3.68 -4.10
CA ALA A 34 12.77 2.77 -2.99
C ALA A 34 11.68 1.70 -2.85
N ALA A 35 10.39 2.10 -2.80
CA ALA A 35 9.27 1.17 -2.78
C ALA A 35 9.30 0.22 -4.00
N LYS A 36 9.56 0.74 -5.20
CA LYS A 36 9.69 -0.08 -6.42
C LYS A 36 10.77 -1.15 -6.31
N LYS A 37 11.94 -0.81 -5.77
CA LYS A 37 13.04 -1.76 -5.58
C LYS A 37 12.66 -2.85 -4.59
N ILE A 38 12.03 -2.48 -3.47
CA ILE A 38 11.56 -3.43 -2.44
C ILE A 38 10.48 -4.35 -3.00
N ALA A 39 9.54 -3.83 -3.79
CA ALA A 39 8.53 -4.66 -4.47
C ALA A 39 9.18 -5.70 -5.39
N ALA A 40 10.23 -5.32 -6.11
CA ALA A 40 10.92 -6.22 -7.02
C ALA A 40 11.77 -7.29 -6.31
N SER A 41 12.32 -7.00 -5.13
CA SER A 41 13.18 -7.92 -4.39
C SER A 41 12.43 -8.79 -3.39
N ASP A 42 11.41 -8.25 -2.73
CA ASP A 42 10.86 -8.83 -1.49
C ASP A 42 9.38 -9.25 -1.62
N SER A 43 8.67 -8.84 -2.69
CA SER A 43 7.29 -9.26 -2.89
C SER A 43 7.21 -10.77 -3.13
N LEU A 44 6.31 -11.42 -2.41
CA LEU A 44 5.96 -12.83 -2.63
C LEU A 44 4.78 -12.98 -3.61
N ASP A 45 4.10 -11.88 -3.95
CA ASP A 45 3.11 -11.87 -5.02
C ASP A 45 3.82 -11.68 -6.36
N LYS A 46 3.75 -12.71 -7.21
CA LYS A 46 4.38 -12.74 -8.54
C LYS A 46 3.51 -12.09 -9.62
N ALA A 47 2.21 -11.96 -9.38
CA ALA A 47 1.28 -11.39 -10.35
C ALA A 47 1.19 -9.87 -10.21
N MET A 48 1.15 -9.38 -8.96
CA MET A 48 1.02 -7.96 -8.64
C MET A 48 1.98 -7.58 -7.50
N PRO A 49 3.30 -7.51 -7.79
CA PRO A 49 4.28 -7.13 -6.78
C PRO A 49 4.06 -5.68 -6.33
N ASN A 50 3.96 -5.48 -5.03
CA ASN A 50 3.73 -4.19 -4.42
C ASN A 50 4.59 -4.01 -3.16
N ALA A 51 4.90 -2.76 -2.84
CA ALA A 51 5.60 -2.43 -1.62
C ALA A 51 5.31 -1.00 -1.18
N SER A 52 5.52 -0.77 0.10
CA SER A 52 5.30 0.51 0.75
C SER A 52 6.53 0.91 1.55
N VAL A 53 6.82 2.21 1.56
CA VAL A 53 7.79 2.83 2.47
C VAL A 53 7.12 3.95 3.24
N VAL A 54 7.38 4.01 4.55
CA VAL A 54 6.95 5.09 5.43
C VAL A 54 8.09 6.08 5.55
N VAL A 55 7.81 7.35 5.26
CA VAL A 55 8.80 8.42 5.20
C VAL A 55 8.45 9.50 6.21
N ARG A 56 9.43 9.93 6.98
CA ARG A 56 9.34 11.07 7.91
C ARG A 56 10.64 11.87 7.86
N ASP A 57 10.53 13.19 7.82
CA ASP A 57 11.68 14.11 7.76
C ASP A 57 12.68 13.75 6.63
N GLY A 58 12.16 13.33 5.48
CA GLY A 58 12.95 12.92 4.31
C GLY A 58 13.68 11.58 4.46
N LYS A 59 13.37 10.78 5.49
CA LYS A 59 14.00 9.48 5.75
C LYS A 59 12.95 8.37 5.72
N ILE A 60 13.34 7.23 5.14
CA ILE A 60 12.53 6.01 5.24
C ILE A 60 12.68 5.47 6.67
N ILE A 61 11.57 5.41 7.38
CA ILE A 61 11.50 4.90 8.76
C ILE A 61 10.87 3.50 8.83
N GLY A 62 10.12 3.09 7.81
CA GLY A 62 9.51 1.76 7.71
C GLY A 62 9.36 1.27 6.28
N GLN A 63 9.34 -0.04 6.08
CA GLN A 63 9.17 -0.66 4.77
C GLN A 63 8.46 -2.01 4.83
N GLY A 64 7.77 -2.38 3.74
CA GLY A 64 7.14 -3.69 3.61
C GLY A 64 6.75 -4.02 2.18
N ALA A 65 6.84 -5.30 1.80
CA ALA A 65 6.36 -5.81 0.52
C ALA A 65 5.13 -6.72 0.73
N ASN A 66 4.23 -6.80 -0.25
CA ASN A 66 3.09 -7.70 -0.15
C ASN A 66 3.46 -9.17 -0.33
N GLY A 67 2.49 -9.99 0.05
CA GLY A 67 2.45 -11.39 -0.31
C GLY A 67 2.66 -12.30 0.88
N SER A 68 2.47 -13.58 0.58
CA SER A 68 2.65 -14.72 1.46
C SER A 68 2.86 -15.97 0.58
N ASN A 69 3.36 -17.05 1.18
CA ASN A 69 3.48 -18.33 0.48
C ASN A 69 2.17 -19.13 0.45
N TYR A 70 1.05 -18.57 0.93
CA TYR A 70 -0.23 -19.27 1.02
C TYR A 70 -0.68 -19.78 -0.35
N HIS A 71 -0.56 -18.95 -1.39
CA HIS A 71 -0.98 -19.28 -2.75
C HIS A 71 -0.06 -20.26 -3.48
N GLU A 72 1.07 -20.66 -2.90
CA GLU A 72 1.91 -21.71 -3.48
C GLU A 72 1.32 -23.12 -3.25
N THR A 73 0.47 -23.26 -2.24
CA THR A 73 -0.10 -24.54 -1.80
C THR A 73 -1.63 -24.52 -1.68
N HIS A 74 -2.25 -23.34 -1.72
CA HIS A 74 -3.69 -23.16 -1.56
C HIS A 74 -4.22 -22.24 -2.65
N GLU A 75 -5.41 -22.53 -3.16
CA GLU A 75 -6.08 -21.64 -4.10
C GLU A 75 -6.69 -20.43 -3.38
N CYS A 76 -6.79 -19.29 -4.08
CA CYS A 76 -7.42 -18.10 -3.52
C CYS A 76 -8.95 -18.23 -3.57
N GLU A 77 -9.60 -18.25 -2.40
CA GLU A 77 -11.07 -18.37 -2.30
C GLU A 77 -11.80 -17.18 -2.94
N ARG A 78 -11.21 -15.98 -2.87
CA ARG A 78 -11.75 -14.78 -3.50
C ARG A 78 -11.81 -14.92 -5.02
N VAL A 79 -10.80 -15.56 -5.63
CA VAL A 79 -10.77 -15.83 -7.07
C VAL A 79 -11.84 -16.86 -7.44
N LYS A 80 -11.98 -17.94 -6.66
CA LYS A 80 -13.02 -18.95 -6.88
C LYS A 80 -14.43 -18.37 -6.89
N GLN A 81 -14.69 -17.43 -5.98
CA GLN A 81 -16.00 -16.80 -5.82
C GLN A 81 -16.16 -15.52 -6.66
N ASN A 82 -15.18 -15.16 -7.51
CA ASN A 82 -15.17 -13.93 -8.32
C ASN A 82 -15.39 -12.64 -7.48
N ILE A 83 -14.80 -12.59 -6.30
CA ILE A 83 -14.92 -11.45 -5.39
C ILE A 83 -14.10 -10.26 -5.94
N PRO A 84 -14.69 -9.05 -6.04
CA PRO A 84 -13.96 -7.87 -6.50
C PRO A 84 -12.72 -7.53 -5.66
N THR A 85 -11.79 -6.80 -6.29
CA THR A 85 -10.67 -6.20 -5.56
C THR A 85 -11.18 -5.26 -4.47
N GLY A 86 -10.49 -5.18 -3.33
CA GLY A 86 -10.93 -4.38 -2.18
C GLY A 86 -11.93 -5.05 -1.24
N GLN A 87 -12.45 -6.25 -1.57
CA GLN A 87 -13.51 -6.92 -0.79
C GLN A 87 -13.13 -8.35 -0.40
N GLY A 88 -13.71 -8.84 0.71
CA GLY A 88 -13.63 -10.24 1.15
C GLY A 88 -12.22 -10.72 1.49
N TYR A 89 -11.34 -9.83 1.98
CA TYR A 89 -9.93 -10.18 2.26
C TYR A 89 -9.79 -11.27 3.33
N GLU A 90 -10.73 -11.33 4.27
CA GLU A 90 -10.82 -12.32 5.34
C GLU A 90 -11.13 -13.74 4.84
N LEU A 91 -11.66 -13.89 3.63
CA LEU A 91 -11.98 -15.20 3.03
C LEU A 91 -10.71 -15.96 2.59
N CYS A 92 -9.56 -15.28 2.51
CA CYS A 92 -8.34 -15.89 2.02
C CYS A 92 -7.12 -15.38 2.79
N GLU A 93 -6.44 -16.28 3.50
CA GLU A 93 -5.24 -15.99 4.28
C GLU A 93 -4.14 -15.32 3.45
N GLY A 94 -3.98 -15.70 2.17
CA GLY A 94 -3.01 -15.09 1.27
C GLY A 94 -3.34 -13.65 0.88
N CYS A 95 -4.62 -13.29 0.87
CA CYS A 95 -5.11 -11.93 0.63
C CYS A 95 -5.41 -11.15 1.90
N HIS A 96 -5.22 -11.75 3.08
CA HIS A 96 -5.57 -11.10 4.34
C HIS A 96 -4.78 -9.79 4.51
N PRO A 97 -5.36 -8.70 5.06
CA PRO A 97 -4.68 -7.39 5.07
C PRO A 97 -3.30 -7.39 5.72
N LYS A 98 -3.04 -8.30 6.67
CA LYS A 98 -1.70 -8.51 7.27
C LYS A 98 -0.59 -8.86 6.25
N THR A 99 -0.95 -9.36 5.07
CA THR A 99 -0.01 -9.69 4.00
C THR A 99 0.25 -8.51 3.07
N HIS A 100 -0.52 -7.42 3.17
CA HIS A 100 -0.36 -6.22 2.37
C HIS A 100 0.88 -5.42 2.79
N SER A 101 1.41 -4.59 1.89
CA SER A 101 2.65 -3.86 2.15
C SER A 101 2.47 -2.73 3.15
N GLU A 102 1.33 -2.04 3.13
CA GLU A 102 1.06 -0.87 3.96
C GLU A 102 1.13 -1.18 5.47
N PRO A 103 0.37 -2.17 6.00
CA PRO A 103 0.46 -2.51 7.43
C PRO A 103 1.82 -3.12 7.79
N LYS A 104 2.50 -3.80 6.87
CA LYS A 104 3.87 -4.30 7.10
C LYS A 104 4.87 -3.15 7.26
N ALA A 105 4.78 -2.11 6.43
CA ALA A 105 5.65 -0.95 6.52
C ALA A 105 5.42 -0.14 7.81
N VAL A 106 4.16 0.01 8.22
CA VAL A 106 3.77 0.58 9.52
C VAL A 106 4.36 -0.25 10.67
N ALA A 107 4.21 -1.57 10.63
CA ALA A 107 4.72 -2.46 11.68
C ALA A 107 6.26 -2.41 11.78
N ASP A 108 6.95 -2.36 10.65
CA ASP A 108 8.42 -2.24 10.59
C ASP A 108 8.92 -0.91 11.22
N ALA A 109 8.26 0.22 10.94
CA ALA A 109 8.58 1.49 11.58
C ALA A 109 8.38 1.43 13.11
N LEU A 110 7.23 0.91 13.56
CA LEU A 110 6.93 0.77 14.99
C LEU A 110 7.91 -0.17 15.69
N ALA A 111 8.30 -1.27 15.05
CA ALA A 111 9.28 -2.21 15.60
C ALA A 111 10.68 -1.58 15.78
N LYS A 112 11.00 -0.56 14.97
CA LYS A 112 12.23 0.24 15.10
C LYS A 112 12.13 1.36 16.14
N GLY A 113 10.98 1.52 16.79
CA GLY A 113 10.72 2.58 17.77
C GLY A 113 10.50 3.95 17.13
N GLU A 114 10.24 4.00 15.83
CA GLU A 114 9.95 5.25 15.11
C GLU A 114 8.52 5.71 15.40
N SER A 115 8.33 7.03 15.47
CA SER A 115 6.99 7.62 15.54
C SER A 115 6.47 7.86 14.13
N LEU A 116 5.18 7.57 13.94
CA LEU A 116 4.49 7.71 12.65
C LEU A 116 3.82 9.06 12.48
N GLU A 117 3.74 9.86 13.54
CA GLU A 117 3.11 11.19 13.52
C GLU A 117 3.73 12.06 12.42
N GLY A 118 2.89 12.53 11.50
CA GLY A 118 3.29 13.37 10.37
C GLY A 118 4.06 12.62 9.27
N ALA A 119 4.16 11.29 9.33
CA ALA A 119 4.77 10.50 8.28
C ALA A 119 3.89 10.41 7.02
N THR A 120 4.51 10.05 5.91
CA THR A 120 3.83 9.81 4.62
C THR A 120 4.20 8.43 4.10
N LEU A 121 3.20 7.65 3.70
CA LEU A 121 3.41 6.36 3.06
C LEU A 121 3.47 6.52 1.53
N TYR A 122 4.52 5.98 0.92
CA TYR A 122 4.67 5.86 -0.53
C TYR A 122 4.37 4.42 -0.93
N LEU A 123 3.42 4.23 -1.83
CA LEU A 123 2.94 2.92 -2.31
C LEU A 123 3.32 2.72 -3.77
N TRP A 124 4.05 1.64 -4.07
CA TRP A 124 4.36 1.21 -5.44
C TRP A 124 3.57 -0.05 -5.79
N GLY A 125 3.20 -0.19 -7.08
CA GLY A 125 2.57 -1.40 -7.63
C GLY A 125 1.05 -1.44 -7.46
N HIS A 126 0.48 -0.44 -6.79
CA HIS A 126 -0.96 -0.29 -6.57
C HIS A 126 -1.35 1.19 -6.58
N TRP A 127 -2.59 1.51 -6.97
CA TRP A 127 -3.03 2.90 -7.25
C TRP A 127 -3.94 3.52 -6.18
N TRP A 128 -4.33 2.73 -5.17
CA TRP A 128 -5.16 3.14 -4.03
C TRP A 128 -4.85 2.26 -2.82
N CYS A 129 -5.33 2.63 -1.63
CA CYS A 129 -5.12 1.87 -0.40
C CYS A 129 -6.47 1.37 0.13
N CYS A 130 -6.57 0.10 0.51
CA CYS A 130 -7.84 -0.46 0.98
C CYS A 130 -8.21 0.03 2.39
N GLU A 131 -9.50 -0.07 2.75
CA GLU A 131 -9.99 0.38 4.07
C GLU A 131 -9.19 -0.17 5.27
N PRO A 132 -8.87 -1.48 5.34
CA PRO A 132 -8.04 -2.00 6.43
C PRO A 132 -6.64 -1.39 6.50
N CYS A 133 -6.01 -1.13 5.36
CA CYS A 133 -4.68 -0.53 5.30
C CYS A 133 -4.72 0.95 5.72
N TRP A 134 -5.74 1.70 5.30
CA TRP A 134 -5.97 3.06 5.80
C TRP A 134 -6.13 3.11 7.32
N LYS A 135 -6.95 2.22 7.88
CA LYS A 135 -7.12 2.12 9.33
C LYS A 135 -5.80 1.79 10.03
N ALA A 136 -5.02 0.85 9.50
CA ALA A 136 -3.72 0.49 10.06
C ALA A 136 -2.73 1.67 10.10
N MET A 137 -2.80 2.60 9.15
CA MET A 137 -1.99 3.82 9.16
C MET A 137 -2.55 4.84 10.16
N LEU A 138 -3.81 5.24 10.00
CA LEU A 138 -4.43 6.33 10.76
C LEU A 138 -4.60 6.03 12.25
N ASP A 139 -4.72 4.75 12.64
CA ASP A 139 -4.79 4.36 14.05
C ASP A 139 -3.45 4.54 14.78
N LYS A 140 -2.35 4.80 14.05
CA LYS A 140 -0.98 4.82 14.59
C LYS A 140 -0.27 6.17 14.46
N GLY A 141 -0.86 7.15 13.78
CA GLY A 141 -0.32 8.49 13.54
C GLY A 141 -0.52 8.92 12.10
#